data_AF-A0AAN0NFR8-F1
#
_entry.id   AF-A0AAN0NFR8-F1
#
_cell.length_a   1.000
_cell.length_b   1.000
_cell.length_c   1.000
_cell.angle_alpha   90.00
_cell.angle_beta   90.00
_cell.angle_gamma   90.00
#
_symmetry.space_group_name_H-M   'P 1'
#
loop_
_entity.id
_entity.type
_entity.pdbx_description
1 polymer ?
#
loop_
_entity_poly.entity_id
_entity_poly.type
_entity_poly.pdbx_seq_one_letter_code
_entity_poly.pdbx_strand_id
1 'polypeptide(L)' 'MKTYYTTFENYHEALKDYDAIVTTYYDLRDSNTRVDSFTNQMTARMGVKGPNRMKNLEVLNRQKLLKY' A
#
# COMPACT_ATOMS: atom_id res chain seq x y z
N MET A 1 23.34 13.72 6.62
CA MET A 1 22.21 12.78 6.83
C MET A 1 20.91 13.58 6.76
N LYS A 2 19.93 13.19 5.95
CA LYS A 2 18.63 13.90 5.88
C LYS A 2 17.91 13.75 7.21
N THR A 3 17.45 14.87 7.78
CA THR A 3 16.72 14.95 9.06
C THR A 3 15.22 15.19 8.87
N TYR A 4 14.75 15.23 7.61
CA TYR A 4 13.37 15.54 7.25
C TYR A 4 12.81 14.55 6.24
N TYR A 5 11.48 14.44 6.21
CA TYR A 5 10.78 13.58 5.26
C TYR A 5 10.98 14.11 3.84
N THR A 6 11.31 13.21 2.90
CA THR A 6 11.46 13.62 1.50
C THR A 6 10.10 13.65 0.83
N THR A 7 9.70 14.82 0.36
CA THR A 7 8.53 15.00 -0.49
C THR A 7 8.95 14.90 -1.95
N PHE A 8 8.02 14.43 -2.78
CA PHE A 8 8.19 14.35 -4.22
C PHE A 8 7.05 15.12 -4.88
N GLU A 9 7.35 15.84 -5.96
CA GLU A 9 6.33 16.50 -6.77
C GLU A 9 5.41 15.46 -7.43
N ASN A 10 6.00 14.35 -7.87
CA ASN A 10 5.28 13.21 -8.44
C ASN A 10 5.76 11.90 -7.83
N TYR A 11 4.94 11.33 -6.95
CA TYR A 11 5.23 10.04 -6.32
C TYR A 11 5.18 8.86 -7.31
N HIS A 12 4.44 8.96 -8.42
CA HIS A 12 4.45 7.92 -9.45
C HIS A 12 5.80 7.85 -10.16
N GLU A 13 6.42 9.00 -10.46
CA GLU A 13 7.76 9.01 -11.03
C GLU A 13 8.80 8.48 -10.04
N ALA A 14 8.72 8.91 -8.78
CA ALA A 14 9.62 8.44 -7.72
C ALA A 14 9.54 6.92 -7.49
N LEU A 15 8.38 6.30 -7.76
CA LEU A 15 8.16 4.86 -7.60
C LEU A 15 8.30 4.06 -8.90
N LYS A 16 8.51 4.70 -10.05
CA LYS A 16 8.51 4.05 -11.37
C LYS A 16 9.53 2.91 -11.47
N ASP A 17 10.76 3.17 -11.02
CA ASP A 17 11.83 2.16 -11.05
C ASP A 17 11.52 0.99 -10.12
N TYR A 18 10.91 1.27 -8.97
CA TYR A 18 10.50 0.24 -8.02
C TYR A 18 9.33 -0.60 -8.57
N ASP A 19 8.35 0.03 -9.21
CA ASP A 19 7.25 -0.65 -9.89
C ASP A 19 7.78 -1.62 -10.97
N ALA A 20 8.80 -1.22 -11.74
CA ALA A 20 9.42 -2.07 -12.76
C ALA A 20 10.13 -3.29 -12.14
N ILE A 21 10.86 -3.10 -11.04
CA ILE A 21 11.54 -4.20 -10.31
C ILE A 21 10.50 -5.21 -9.79
N VAL A 22 9.43 -4.72 -9.14
CA VAL A 22 8.40 -5.59 -8.55
C VAL A 22 7.63 -6.34 -9.64
N THR A 23 7.31 -5.68 -10.75
CA THR A 23 6.65 -6.32 -11.90
C THR A 23 7.52 -7.46 -12.43
N THR A 24 8.80 -7.19 -12.70
CA THR A 24 9.76 -8.19 -13.17
C THR A 24 9.89 -9.37 -12.20
N TYR A 25 9.92 -9.10 -10.88
CA TYR A 25 9.99 -10.14 -9.87
C TYR A 25 8.80 -11.10 -9.95
N TYR A 26 7.58 -10.59 -10.12
CA TYR A 26 6.39 -11.44 -10.22
C TYR A 26 6.28 -12.15 -11.57
N ASP A 27 6.67 -11.52 -12.68
CA ASP A 27 6.70 -12.14 -14.01
C ASP A 27 7.60 -13.41 -14.03
N LEU A 28 8.74 -13.34 -13.32
CA LEU A 28 9.67 -14.46 -13.19
C LEU A 28 9.20 -15.52 -12.19
N ARG A 29 8.49 -15.11 -11.14
CA ARG A 29 8.03 -16.00 -10.08
C ARG A 29 6.83 -16.85 -10.51
N ASP A 30 5.92 -16.26 -11.29
CA ASP A 30 4.70 -16.92 -11.73
C ASP A 30 4.30 -16.43 -13.12
N SER A 31 4.94 -16.99 -14.15
CA SER A 31 4.75 -16.58 -15.54
C SER A 31 3.34 -16.83 -16.09
N ASN A 32 2.49 -17.58 -15.35
CA ASN A 32 1.10 -17.83 -15.73
C ASN A 32 0.10 -16.87 -15.09
N THR A 33 0.51 -16.03 -14.13
CA THR A 33 -0.35 -15.01 -13.55
C THR A 33 0.23 -13.62 -13.77
N ARG A 34 -0.50 -12.78 -14.50
CA ARG A 34 -0.11 -11.37 -14.63
C ARG A 34 -0.35 -10.70 -13.28
N VAL A 35 0.72 -10.42 -12.56
CA VAL A 35 0.67 -9.65 -11.32
C VAL A 35 0.91 -8.18 -11.63
N ASP A 36 0.03 -7.31 -11.14
CA ASP A 36 0.13 -5.87 -11.37
C ASP A 36 1.37 -5.26 -10.69
N SER A 37 1.79 -4.07 -11.17
CA SER A 37 2.86 -3.29 -10.54
C SER A 37 2.55 -2.99 -9.06
N PHE A 38 3.59 -2.69 -8.28
CA PHE A 38 3.43 -2.42 -6.86
C PHE A 38 2.40 -1.31 -6.57
N THR A 39 2.48 -0.19 -7.27
CA THR A 39 1.57 0.95 -7.08
C THR A 39 0.12 0.58 -7.39
N ASN A 40 -0.11 -0.24 -8.42
CA ASN A 40 -1.45 -0.74 -8.76
C ASN A 40 -1.99 -1.67 -7.66
N GLN A 41 -1.18 -2.60 -7.17
CA GLN A 41 -1.56 -3.48 -6.07
C GLN A 41 -1.90 -2.70 -4.80
N MET A 42 -1.13 -1.66 -4.48
CA MET A 42 -1.38 -0.84 -3.29
C MET A 42 -2.65 0.00 -3.44
N THR A 43 -2.86 0.60 -4.60
CA THR A 43 -4.08 1.37 -4.89
C THR A 43 -5.33 0.50 -4.79
N ALA A 44 -5.29 -0.70 -5.38
CA ALA A 44 -6.38 -1.66 -5.30
C ALA A 44 -6.69 -2.05 -3.85
N ARG A 45 -5.66 -2.30 -3.02
CA ARG A 45 -5.82 -2.73 -1.62
C ARG A 45 -6.26 -1.60 -0.68
N MET A 46 -5.82 -0.36 -0.91
CA MET A 46 -6.17 0.78 -0.05
C MET A 46 -7.65 1.11 -0.06
N GLY A 47 -8.35 0.84 -1.16
CA GLY A 47 -9.80 1.01 -1.26
C GLY A 47 -10.62 -0.07 -0.57
N VAL A 48 -10.02 -1.20 -0.17
CA VAL A 48 -10.76 -2.35 0.36
C VAL A 48 -11.20 -2.11 1.80
N LYS A 49 -12.50 -1.86 1.97
CA LYS A 49 -13.14 -1.75 3.29
C LYS A 49 -13.58 -3.13 3.78
N GLY A 50 -12.65 -3.87 4.37
CA GLY A 50 -12.96 -5.18 4.96
C GLY A 50 -13.93 -5.04 6.14
N PRO A 51 -15.07 -5.77 6.16
CA PRO A 51 -16.12 -5.59 7.17
C PRO A 51 -15.62 -5.84 8.61
N ASN A 52 -14.70 -6.79 8.79
CA ASN A 52 -14.08 -7.05 10.08
C ASN A 52 -13.12 -5.92 10.52
N ARG A 53 -12.43 -5.27 9.58
CA ARG A 53 -11.55 -4.12 9.90
C ARG A 53 -12.36 -2.89 10.30
N MET A 54 -13.54 -2.69 9.73
CA MET A 54 -14.41 -1.57 10.10
C MET A 54 -14.89 -1.64 11.55
N LYS A 55 -15.10 -2.86 12.08
CA LYS A 55 -15.44 -3.08 13.50
C LYS A 55 -14.32 -2.68 14.47
N ASN A 56 -13.07 -2.57 14.00
CA ASN A 56 -11.96 -2.17 14.87
C ASN A 56 -12.19 -0.78 15.49
N LEU A 57 -12.84 0.14 14.77
CA LEU A 57 -13.12 1.47 15.30
C LEU A 57 -14.04 1.38 16.54
N GLU A 58 -15.08 0.54 16.49
CA GLU A 58 -15.97 0.29 17.62
C GLU A 58 -15.23 -0.37 18.79
N VAL A 59 -14.35 -1.33 18.50
CA VAL A 59 -13.52 -2.01 19.50
C VAL A 59 -12.59 -1.02 20.20
N LEU A 60 -11.88 -0.20 19.43
CA LEU A 60 -10.96 0.82 19.95
C LEU A 60 -11.68 1.84 20.84
N ASN A 61 -12.88 2.26 20.43
CA ASN A 61 -13.71 3.15 21.23
C ASN A 61 -14.18 2.49 22.53
N ARG A 62 -14.70 1.24 22.45
CA ARG A 62 -15.14 0.47 23.63
C ARG A 62 -14.01 0.23 24.63
N GLN A 63 -12.79 -0.02 24.14
CA GLN A 63 -11.59 -0.22 24.96
C GLN A 63 -10.96 1.09 25.45
N LYS A 64 -11.51 2.26 25.07
CA LYS A 64 -10.98 3.59 25.42
C LYS A 64 -9.53 3.80 24.95
N LEU A 65 -9.14 3.12 23.87
CA LEU A 65 -7.84 3.26 23.22
C LEU A 65 -7.81 4.42 22.23
N LEU A 66 -8.99 4.79 21.73
CA LEU A 66 -9.20 6.02 20.97
C LEU A 66 -9.87 7.02 21.91
N LYS A 67 -9.16 8.10 22.24
CA LYS A 67 -9.70 9.22 23.01
C LYS A 67 -9.80 10.41 22.07
N TYR A 68 -11.02 10.84 21.78
CA TYR A 68 -11.31 12.13 21.17
C TYR A 68 -12.02 13.00 22.20
#